data_AF-A0A2D5T2V0-F1
#
_entry.id   AF-A0A2D5T2V0-F1
#
_cell.length_a   1.000
_cell.length_b   1.000
_cell.length_c   1.000
_cell.angle_alpha   90.00
_cell.angle_beta   90.00
_cell.angle_gamma   90.00
#
_symmetry.space_group_name_H-M   'P 1'
#
loop_
_entity.id
_entity.type
_entity.pdbx_description
1 polymer ?
#
loop_
_entity_poly.entity_id
_entity_poly.type
_entity_poly.pdbx_seq_one_letter_code
_entity_poly.pdbx_strand_id
1 'polypeptide(L)'
;MIRLLDFLLALFGLIVTFPFLVIIFIIGLFDTGSPIFTQERVGRNKKPFTLVKFRTMKVETASVASHLASTASITPLGGFLRKTKLDELPQLWNVLKGEMSLVGP
;
A
#
# COMPACT_ATOMS: atom_id res chain seq x y z
N MET A 1 -5.26 -24.45 0.95
CA MET A 1 -5.67 -24.07 -0.41
C MET A 1 -5.63 -22.56 -0.62
N ILE A 2 -6.35 -21.77 0.19
CA ILE A 2 -6.38 -20.29 0.05
C ILE A 2 -4.96 -19.68 0.08
N ARG A 3 -4.09 -20.12 1.01
CA ARG A 3 -2.72 -19.59 1.12
C ARG A 3 -1.84 -19.79 -0.13
N LEU A 4 -2.00 -20.92 -0.83
CA LEU A 4 -1.25 -21.20 -2.05
C LEU A 4 -1.75 -20.30 -3.18
N LEU A 5 -3.07 -20.13 -3.30
CA LEU A 5 -3.67 -19.23 -4.26
C LEU A 5 -3.25 -17.77 -4.02
N ASP A 6 -3.29 -17.31 -2.76
CA ASP A 6 -2.81 -15.98 -2.37
C ASP A 6 -1.37 -15.74 -2.81
N PHE A 7 -0.50 -16.72 -2.54
CA PHE A 7 0.90 -16.63 -2.91
C PHE A 7 1.08 -16.56 -4.42
N LEU A 8 0.43 -17.45 -5.19
CA LEU A 8 0.53 -17.48 -6.64
C LEU A 8 0.00 -16.20 -7.30
N LEU A 9 -1.17 -15.74 -6.86
CA LEU A 9 -1.78 -14.51 -7.37
C LEU A 9 -0.98 -13.26 -6.99
N ALA A 10 -0.45 -13.20 -5.77
CA ALA A 10 0.40 -12.08 -5.36
C ALA A 10 1.75 -12.07 -6.09
N LEU A 11 2.35 -13.24 -6.33
CA LEU A 11 3.59 -13.36 -7.10
C LEU A 11 3.37 -12.91 -8.54
N PHE A 12 2.33 -13.45 -9.18
CA PHE A 12 1.95 -13.08 -10.53
C PHE A 12 1.61 -11.59 -10.64
N GLY A 13 0.79 -11.08 -9.71
CA GLY A 13 0.41 -9.68 -9.63
C GLY A 13 1.62 -8.76 -9.49
N LEU A 14 2.59 -9.10 -8.63
CA LEU A 14 3.82 -8.33 -8.47
C LEU A 14 4.67 -8.32 -9.74
N ILE A 15 4.83 -9.46 -10.42
CA ILE A 15 5.58 -9.52 -11.68
C ILE A 15 4.93 -8.64 -12.76
N VAL A 16 3.60 -8.77 -12.93
CA VAL A 16 2.85 -8.01 -13.94
C VAL A 16 2.82 -6.51 -13.63
N THR A 17 2.66 -6.15 -12.35
CA THR A 17 2.57 -4.74 -11.93
C THR A 17 3.92 -4.09 -11.65
N PHE A 18 5.01 -4.85 -11.63
CA PHE A 18 6.36 -4.36 -11.35
C PHE A 18 6.74 -3.08 -12.12
N PRO A 19 6.59 -2.98 -13.46
CA PRO A 19 6.92 -1.75 -14.18
C PRO A 19 6.11 -0.54 -13.67
N PHE A 20 4.83 -0.73 -13.35
CA PHE A 20 3.99 0.33 -12.80
C PHE A 20 4.42 0.73 -11.38
N LEU A 21 4.80 -0.23 -10.54
CA LEU A 21 5.32 0.05 -9.20
C LEU A 21 6.57 0.93 -9.26
N VAL A 22 7.50 0.63 -10.18
CA VAL A 22 8.72 1.43 -10.38
C VAL A 22 8.39 2.83 -10.87
N ILE A 23 7.49 2.97 -11.85
CA ILE A 23 7.05 4.27 -12.36
C ILE A 23 6.40 5.12 -11.26
N ILE A 24 5.45 4.55 -10.51
CA ILE A 24 4.77 5.25 -9.41
C ILE A 24 5.76 5.64 -8.32
N PHE A 25 6.72 4.76 -7.99
CA PHE A 25 7.77 5.06 -7.04
C PHE A 25 8.59 6.28 -7.46
N ILE A 26 9.07 6.31 -8.72
CA ILE A 26 9.85 7.43 -9.25
C ILE A 26 9.03 8.73 -9.23
N ILE A 27 7.79 8.71 -9.72
CA ILE A 27 6.93 9.90 -9.69
C ILE A 27 6.67 10.36 -8.24
N GLY A 28 6.46 9.42 -7.32
CA GLY A 28 6.23 9.72 -5.91
C GLY A 28 7.45 10.30 -5.17
N LEU A 29 8.68 10.08 -5.67
CA LEU A 29 9.88 10.79 -5.18
C LEU A 29 9.77 12.29 -5.44
N PHE A 30 9.23 12.70 -6.58
CA PHE A 30 9.01 14.11 -6.91
C PHE A 30 7.79 14.71 -6.20
N ASP A 31 6.81 13.89 -5.84
CA ASP A 31 5.58 14.33 -5.14
C ASP A 31 5.79 14.54 -3.63
N THR A 32 6.48 13.59 -2.96
CA THR A 32 6.62 13.60 -1.49
C THR A 32 8.05 13.43 -0.98
N GLY A 33 9.02 13.09 -1.83
CA GLY A 33 10.36 12.67 -1.42
C GLY A 33 10.43 11.29 -0.74
N SER A 34 9.27 10.71 -0.36
CA SER A 34 9.15 9.43 0.35
C SER A 34 7.94 8.65 -0.17
N PRO A 35 8.02 8.03 -1.36
CA PRO A 35 6.88 7.40 -2.03
C PRO A 35 6.31 6.19 -1.29
N ILE A 36 7.04 5.61 -0.34
CA ILE A 36 6.58 4.47 0.45
C ILE A 36 6.05 4.94 1.80
N PHE A 37 4.88 4.41 2.16
CA PHE A 37 4.28 4.59 3.47
C PHE A 37 4.06 3.22 4.12
N THR A 38 4.44 3.12 5.38
CA THR A 38 4.31 1.92 6.19
C THR A 38 3.44 2.19 7.42
N GLN A 39 2.56 1.25 7.75
CA GLN A 39 1.67 1.37 8.91
C GLN A 39 1.55 0.01 9.63
N GLU A 40 1.66 0.00 10.96
CA GLU A 40 1.32 -1.20 11.72
C GLU A 40 -0.19 -1.46 11.71
N ARG A 41 -0.55 -2.71 11.44
CA ARG A 41 -1.92 -3.20 11.42
C ARG A 41 -2.00 -4.48 12.24
N VAL A 42 -3.18 -4.76 12.77
CA VAL A 42 -3.47 -6.02 13.46
C VAL A 42 -3.84 -7.06 12.40
N GLY A 43 -3.04 -8.12 12.30
CA GLY A 43 -3.28 -9.23 11.38
C GLY A 43 -3.87 -10.45 12.08
N ARG A 44 -3.70 -11.62 11.45
CA ARG A 44 -4.23 -12.90 11.94
C ARG A 44 -3.75 -13.20 13.37
N ASN A 45 -4.66 -13.70 14.20
CA ASN A 45 -4.41 -14.02 15.62
C ASN A 45 -3.91 -12.81 16.43
N LYS A 46 -4.34 -11.60 16.06
CA LYS A 46 -3.94 -10.34 16.70
C LYS A 46 -2.44 -10.05 16.62
N LYS A 47 -1.71 -10.70 15.71
CA LYS A 47 -0.29 -10.43 15.51
C LYS A 47 -0.13 -9.14 14.70
N PRO A 48 0.64 -8.16 15.17
CA PRO A 48 0.90 -6.96 14.39
C PRO A 48 1.75 -7.30 13.16
N PHE A 49 1.51 -6.59 12.06
CA PHE A 49 2.35 -6.61 10.88
C PHE A 49 2.44 -5.22 10.26
N THR A 50 3.49 -4.97 9.49
CA THR A 50 3.71 -3.69 8.81
C THR A 50 3.11 -3.72 7.42
N LEU A 51 1.99 -3.05 7.22
CA LEU A 51 1.37 -2.84 5.91
C LEU A 51 2.20 -1.86 5.09
N VAL A 52 2.49 -2.19 3.83
CA VAL A 52 3.24 -1.36 2.89
C VAL A 52 2.31 -0.86 1.79
N LYS A 53 2.35 0.43 1.49
CA LYS A 53 1.60 1.04 0.39
C LYS A 53 2.30 2.27 -0.16
N PHE A 54 1.84 2.79 -1.29
CA PHE A 54 2.31 4.10 -1.73
C PHE A 54 1.78 5.20 -0.83
N ARG A 55 2.64 6.20 -0.59
CA ARG A 55 2.31 7.40 0.14
C ARG A 55 1.37 8.25 -0.71
N THR A 56 0.25 8.64 -0.12
CA THR A 56 -0.78 9.46 -0.78
C THR A 56 -1.02 10.79 -0.05
N MET A 57 -0.23 11.08 0.99
CA MET A 57 -0.35 12.26 1.84
C MET A 57 1.04 12.85 2.11
N LYS A 58 1.12 14.15 2.37
CA LYS A 58 2.38 14.83 2.72
C LYS A 58 3.05 14.17 3.92
N VAL A 59 4.39 14.17 3.97
CA VAL A 59 5.18 13.53 5.03
C VAL A 59 4.86 14.09 6.42
N GLU A 60 4.60 15.39 6.51
CA GLU A 60 4.30 16.11 7.77
C GLU A 60 2.84 15.92 8.25
N THR A 61 2.04 15.10 7.57
CA THR A 61 0.66 14.87 7.98
C THR A 61 0.63 14.11 9.30
N ALA A 62 -0.08 14.64 10.30
CA ALA A 62 -0.28 13.95 11.58
C ALA A 62 -0.87 12.54 11.36
N SER A 63 -0.32 11.55 12.06
CA SER A 63 -0.78 10.15 12.01
C SER A 63 -2.07 9.95 12.82
N VAL A 64 -3.15 10.59 12.36
CA VAL A 64 -4.51 10.47 12.91
C VAL A 64 -5.35 9.52 12.06
N ALA A 65 -6.51 9.09 12.57
CA ALA A 65 -7.44 8.30 11.80
C ALA A 65 -7.80 9.01 10.47
N SER A 66 -7.94 8.26 9.37
CA SER A 66 -8.09 8.83 8.03
C SER A 66 -9.26 9.81 7.86
N HIS A 67 -10.30 9.71 8.69
CA HIS A 67 -11.46 10.62 8.69
C HIS A 67 -11.22 11.91 9.49
N LEU A 68 -10.19 11.94 10.34
CA LEU A 68 -9.73 13.13 11.08
C LEU A 68 -8.60 13.84 10.34
N ALA A 69 -7.93 13.15 9.41
CA ALA A 69 -6.89 13.75 8.60
C ALA A 69 -7.51 14.70 7.57
N SER A 70 -7.03 15.94 7.53
CA SER A 70 -7.49 16.93 6.54
C SER A 70 -7.26 16.39 5.13
N THR A 71 -8.31 16.39 4.30
CA THR A 71 -8.25 16.07 2.88
C THR A 71 -7.27 16.97 2.12
N ALA A 72 -6.97 18.16 2.64
CA ALA A 72 -5.95 19.07 2.12
C ALA A 72 -4.51 18.50 2.19
N SER A 73 -4.31 17.40 2.93
CA SER A 73 -3.01 16.76 3.07
C SER A 73 -2.72 15.72 1.98
N ILE A 74 -3.73 15.38 1.17
CA ILE A 74 -3.60 14.44 0.04
C ILE A 74 -2.90 15.16 -1.11
N THR A 75 -1.89 14.52 -1.71
CA THR A 75 -1.18 15.07 -2.87
C THR A 75 -1.96 14.84 -4.16
N PRO A 76 -1.71 15.59 -5.25
CA PRO A 76 -2.38 15.34 -6.54
C PRO A 76 -2.19 13.90 -7.04
N LEU A 77 -0.96 13.38 -6.96
CA LEU A 77 -0.67 11.97 -7.25
C LEU A 77 -1.42 11.05 -6.28
N GLY A 78 -1.40 11.37 -4.98
CA GLY A 78 -2.10 10.61 -3.95
C GLY A 78 -3.60 10.49 -4.20
N GLY A 79 -4.25 11.54 -4.69
CA GLY A 79 -5.65 11.54 -5.08
C GLY A 79 -5.93 10.57 -6.23
N PHE A 80 -5.08 10.58 -7.26
CA PHE A 80 -5.16 9.63 -8.37
C PHE A 80 -4.95 8.18 -7.92
N LEU A 81 -3.91 7.91 -7.12
CA LEU A 81 -3.59 6.57 -6.62
C LEU A 81 -4.73 5.99 -5.79
N ARG A 82 -5.35 6.79 -4.91
CA ARG A 82 -6.51 6.35 -4.10
C ARG A 82 -7.73 6.04 -4.96
N LYS A 83 -8.02 6.86 -5.96
CA LYS A 83 -9.17 6.65 -6.86
C LYS A 83 -9.04 5.37 -7.66
N THR A 84 -7.81 5.01 -8.03
CA THR A 84 -7.49 3.84 -8.85
C THR A 84 -7.07 2.61 -8.05
N LYS A 85 -6.94 2.73 -6.72
CA LYS A 85 -6.40 1.69 -5.81
C LYS A 85 -4.97 1.26 -6.12
N LEU A 86 -4.26 2.05 -6.93
CA LEU A 86 -2.85 1.80 -7.23
C LEU A 86 -1.96 1.98 -6.00
N ASP A 87 -2.39 2.77 -5.01
CA ASP A 87 -1.64 2.90 -3.76
C ASP A 87 -1.53 1.59 -2.98
N GLU A 88 -2.47 0.67 -3.15
CA GLU A 88 -2.54 -0.60 -2.42
C GLU A 88 -1.72 -1.72 -3.08
N LEU A 89 -1.25 -1.57 -4.32
CA LEU A 89 -0.46 -2.60 -5.01
C LEU A 89 0.77 -3.10 -4.25
N PRO A 90 1.54 -2.28 -3.51
CA PRO A 90 2.63 -2.77 -2.68
C PRO A 90 2.20 -3.77 -1.59
N GLN A 91 0.91 -3.82 -1.21
CA GLN A 91 0.40 -4.80 -0.23
C GLN A 91 0.47 -6.24 -0.75
N LEU A 92 0.60 -6.47 -2.06
CA LEU A 92 0.88 -7.79 -2.61
C LEU A 92 2.17 -8.39 -2.01
N TRP A 93 3.12 -7.55 -1.59
CA TRP A 93 4.30 -7.98 -0.84
C TRP A 93 3.93 -8.56 0.54
N ASN A 94 3.00 -7.94 1.25
CA ASN A 94 2.49 -8.45 2.53
C ASN A 94 1.77 -9.80 2.35
N VAL A 95 1.04 -9.96 1.24
CA VAL A 95 0.42 -11.25 0.87
C VAL A 95 1.49 -12.30 0.57
N LEU A 96 2.54 -11.98 -0.18
CA LEU A 96 3.65 -12.92 -0.41
C LEU A 96 4.30 -13.39 0.89
N LYS A 97 4.59 -12.46 1.81
CA LYS A 97 5.14 -12.77 3.14
C LYS A 97 4.19 -13.58 4.03
N GLY A 98 2.90 -13.62 3.70
CA GLY A 98 1.88 -14.35 4.48
C GLY A 98 1.38 -13.57 5.69
N GLU A 99 1.59 -12.25 5.69
CA GLU A 99 1.06 -11.34 6.70
C GLU A 99 -0.40 -10.96 6.40
N MET A 100 -0.78 -11.00 5.12
CA MET A 100 -2.14 -10.71 4.61
C MET A 100 -2.64 -11.82 3.67
N SER A 101 -3.95 -11.85 3.46
CA SER A 101 -4.65 -12.62 2.41
C SER A 101 -5.16 -11.65 1.34
N LEU A 102 -5.33 -12.09 0.09
CA LEU A 102 -6.00 -11.25 -0.92
C LEU A 102 -7.48 -11.05 -0.58
N VAL A 103 -8.07 -12.04 0.09
CA VAL A 103 -9.46 -12.00 0.55
C VAL A 103 -9.49 -12.41 2.02
N GLY A 104 -9.89 -11.50 2.89
CA GLY A 104 -10.03 -11.76 4.33
C GLY A 104 -10.24 -10.48 5.14
N PRO A 105 -10.77 -10.60 6.37
CA PRO A 105 -10.79 -9.51 7.35
C PRO A 105 -9.40 -9.25 7.97
#